data_AF-A0AAV2QUR6-F1
#
_entry.id   AF-A0AAV2QUR6-F1
#
_cell.length_a   1.000
_cell.length_b   1.000
_cell.length_c   1.000
_cell.angle_alpha   90.00
_cell.angle_beta   90.00
_cell.angle_gamma   90.00
#
_symmetry.space_group_name_H-M   'P 1'
#
loop_
_entity.id
_entity.type
_entity.pdbx_description
1 polymer ?
#
loop_
_entity_poly.entity_id
_entity_poly.type
_entity_poly.pdbx_seq_one_letter_code
_entity_poly.pdbx_strand_id
1 'polypeptide(L)'
;MGGMSSHSIERIREEHGIREHTIPIEELYEKFGVDPDVGHTIEDAHARYEEDGPNKLCPHEDPRISYPTDYTCLVLREGEKHTILVEELVLGDIVEMNEGDVVPADIRIIEAENFMVNVCEFTMEIEPKVKSPNCTSENPIESENLCFMSTVVVEGWSKGIVYAIGDNTLAGQLLPHRTIEGE
;
A
#
# COMPACT_ATOMS: atom_id res chain seq x y z
N MET A 1 -16.57 -7.22 -18.70
CA MET A 1 -15.88 -7.48 -17.42
C MET A 1 -15.06 -8.74 -17.60
N GLY A 2 -13.85 -8.60 -18.17
CA GLY A 2 -12.90 -9.70 -18.24
C GLY A 2 -12.08 -9.65 -16.98
N GLY A 3 -12.35 -10.54 -16.02
CA GLY A 3 -11.45 -10.73 -14.89
C GLY A 3 -10.11 -11.26 -15.41
N MET A 4 -9.01 -10.79 -14.83
CA MET A 4 -7.68 -11.35 -15.10
C MET A 4 -7.63 -12.80 -14.59
N SER A 5 -6.88 -13.66 -15.28
CA SER A 5 -6.72 -15.06 -14.88
C SER A 5 -5.82 -15.15 -13.63
N SER A 6 -6.00 -16.19 -12.82
CA SER A 6 -5.13 -16.52 -11.67
C SER A 6 -3.63 -16.52 -12.01
N HIS A 7 -3.31 -16.71 -13.30
CA HIS A 7 -1.96 -16.69 -13.87
C HIS A 7 -1.27 -15.32 -13.78
N SER A 8 -1.99 -14.19 -13.83
CA SER A 8 -1.39 -12.86 -13.72
C SER A 8 -0.91 -12.57 -12.30
N ILE A 9 -1.66 -13.04 -11.30
CA ILE A 9 -1.27 -12.93 -9.88
C ILE A 9 -0.07 -13.82 -9.62
N GLU A 10 -0.09 -15.07 -10.11
CA GLU A 10 1.05 -16.00 -9.98
C GLU A 10 2.32 -15.47 -10.65
N ARG A 11 2.21 -14.79 -11.79
CA ARG A 11 3.37 -14.20 -12.45
C ARG A 11 4.01 -13.07 -11.65
N ILE A 12 3.21 -12.18 -11.05
CA ILE A 12 3.74 -11.11 -10.19
C ILE A 12 4.31 -11.67 -8.87
N ARG A 13 3.70 -12.76 -8.34
CA ARG A 13 4.27 -13.51 -7.21
C ARG A 13 5.70 -13.98 -7.50
N GLU A 14 5.99 -14.43 -8.72
CA GLU A 14 7.31 -14.96 -9.11
C GLU A 14 8.29 -13.87 -9.59
N GLU A 15 7.81 -12.79 -10.23
CA GLU A 15 8.67 -11.79 -10.88
C GLU A 15 9.09 -10.62 -9.96
N HIS A 16 8.36 -10.27 -8.90
CA HIS A 16 8.56 -9.00 -8.16
C HIS A 16 8.85 -9.08 -6.65
N GLY A 17 8.85 -10.29 -6.06
CA GLY A 17 9.55 -10.56 -4.81
C GLY A 17 9.28 -9.59 -3.65
N ILE A 18 8.01 -9.31 -3.32
CA ILE A 18 7.64 -8.58 -2.10
C ILE A 18 8.20 -9.35 -0.90
N ARG A 19 9.01 -8.69 -0.07
CA ARG A 19 9.70 -9.30 1.09
C ARG A 19 9.38 -8.63 2.41
N GLU A 20 8.71 -7.50 2.36
CA GLU A 20 8.33 -6.65 3.48
C GLU A 20 7.47 -7.39 4.52
N HIS A 21 6.84 -8.51 4.14
CA HIS A 21 6.12 -9.37 5.08
C HIS A 21 7.03 -10.14 6.04
N THR A 22 8.21 -10.54 5.57
CA THR A 22 9.14 -11.48 6.24
C THR A 22 10.26 -10.81 7.03
N ILE A 23 10.62 -9.58 6.67
CA ILE A 23 11.68 -8.85 7.37
C ILE A 23 11.18 -8.33 8.73
N PRO A 24 12.07 -8.25 9.75
CA PRO A 24 11.77 -7.58 11.01
C PRO A 24 11.30 -6.15 10.76
N ILE A 25 10.34 -5.69 11.59
CA ILE A 25 9.76 -4.36 11.39
C ILE A 25 10.79 -3.25 11.64
N GLU A 26 11.76 -3.49 12.52
CA GLU A 26 12.86 -2.60 12.83
C GLU A 26 13.74 -2.34 11.61
N GLU A 27 13.95 -3.34 10.76
CA GLU A 27 14.71 -3.16 9.51
C GLU A 27 13.97 -2.24 8.53
N LEU A 28 12.63 -2.19 8.57
CA LEU A 28 11.86 -1.25 7.77
C LEU A 28 11.96 0.18 8.32
N TYR A 29 11.95 0.36 9.64
CA TYR A 29 12.19 1.65 10.27
C TYR A 29 13.58 2.19 9.90
N GLU A 30 14.61 1.34 9.95
CA GLU A 30 15.97 1.70 9.53
C GLU A 30 16.05 1.99 8.03
N LYS A 31 15.45 1.14 7.18
CA LYS A 31 15.44 1.32 5.71
C LYS A 31 14.84 2.66 5.32
N PHE A 32 13.74 3.05 5.96
CA PHE A 32 13.06 4.29 5.64
C PHE A 32 13.49 5.47 6.52
N GLY A 33 14.35 5.26 7.53
CA GLY A 33 14.83 6.33 8.41
C GLY A 33 13.71 6.96 9.24
N VAL A 34 12.71 6.18 9.65
CA VAL A 34 11.53 6.67 10.36
C VAL A 34 11.46 6.14 11.79
N ASP A 35 11.03 6.99 12.72
CA ASP A 35 10.67 6.58 14.07
C ASP A 35 9.16 6.23 14.10
N PRO A 36 8.74 5.06 14.60
CA PRO A 36 7.33 4.65 14.53
C PRO A 36 6.39 5.49 15.40
N ASP A 37 6.89 6.19 16.41
CA ASP A 37 6.10 7.00 17.34
C ASP A 37 6.14 8.50 17.03
N VAL A 38 7.07 8.93 16.17
CA VAL A 38 7.19 10.32 15.70
C VAL A 38 6.80 10.47 14.23
N GLY A 39 7.06 9.45 13.41
CA GLY A 39 6.96 9.55 11.96
C GLY A 39 8.03 10.45 11.35
N HIS A 40 7.83 10.82 10.07
CA HIS A 40 8.75 11.71 9.35
C HIS A 40 8.61 13.16 9.79
N THR A 41 9.65 13.96 9.56
CA THR A 41 9.50 15.42 9.61
C THR A 41 8.78 15.92 8.37
N ILE A 42 8.20 17.12 8.43
CA ILE A 42 7.55 17.70 7.24
C ILE A 42 8.58 17.96 6.13
N GLU A 43 9.80 18.36 6.50
CA GLU A 43 10.90 18.57 5.56
C GLU A 43 11.37 17.26 4.90
N ASP A 44 11.52 16.18 5.68
CA ASP A 44 11.90 14.87 5.13
C ASP A 44 10.82 14.30 4.22
N ALA A 45 9.55 14.39 4.62
CA ALA A 45 8.44 13.95 3.79
C ALA A 45 8.38 14.72 2.46
N HIS A 46 8.60 16.04 2.50
CA HIS A 46 8.68 16.85 1.28
C HIS A 46 9.89 16.47 0.41
N ALA A 47 11.07 16.24 1.00
CA ALA A 47 12.25 15.83 0.25
C ALA A 47 12.03 14.49 -0.48
N ARG A 48 11.40 13.52 0.20
CA ARG A 48 11.02 12.23 -0.41
C ARG A 48 10.00 12.39 -1.53
N TYR A 49 9.01 13.26 -1.35
CA TYR A 49 8.03 13.55 -2.39
C TYR A 49 8.69 14.09 -3.66
N GLU A 50 9.69 14.98 -3.51
CA GLU A 50 10.46 15.52 -4.64
C GLU A 50 11.38 14.47 -5.29
N GLU A 51 11.87 13.48 -4.53
CA GLU A 51 12.75 12.43 -5.02
C GLU A 51 11.99 11.27 -5.69
N ASP A 52 11.03 10.67 -4.97
CA ASP A 52 10.28 9.49 -5.38
C ASP A 52 9.06 9.83 -6.25
N GLY A 53 8.59 11.07 -6.16
CA GLY A 53 7.37 11.53 -6.80
C GLY A 53 6.09 11.22 -6.00
N PRO A 54 4.92 11.55 -6.58
CA PRO A 54 3.64 11.37 -5.90
C PRO A 54 3.25 9.90 -5.78
N ASN A 55 2.47 9.58 -4.74
CA ASN A 55 1.73 8.32 -4.66
C ASN A 55 0.56 8.35 -5.65
N LYS A 56 0.89 8.14 -6.92
CA LYS A 56 -0.04 8.20 -8.03
C LYS A 56 0.33 7.13 -9.06
N LEU A 57 -0.69 6.46 -9.56
CA LEU A 57 -0.54 5.57 -10.71
C LEU A 57 -0.31 6.39 -11.98
N CYS A 58 0.62 5.96 -12.82
CA CYS A 58 0.82 6.59 -14.12
C CYS A 58 -0.50 6.59 -14.91
N PRO A 59 -0.93 7.72 -15.50
CA PRO A 59 -2.16 7.78 -16.28
C PRO A 59 -2.15 6.73 -17.40
N HIS A 60 -3.12 5.82 -17.36
CA HIS A 60 -3.27 4.83 -18.41
C HIS A 60 -3.73 5.52 -19.71
N GLU A 61 -3.34 5.00 -20.88
CA GLU A 61 -3.77 5.59 -22.18
C GLU A 61 -5.29 5.57 -22.37
N ASP A 62 -5.96 4.68 -21.64
CA ASP A 62 -7.42 4.63 -21.57
C ASP A 62 -7.93 5.66 -20.56
N PRO A 63 -8.53 6.78 -21.00
CA PRO A 63 -9.04 7.82 -20.11
C PRO A 63 -10.23 7.36 -19.26
N ARG A 64 -10.73 6.14 -19.47
CA ARG A 64 -11.77 5.51 -18.65
C ARG A 64 -11.22 4.84 -17.40
N ILE A 65 -9.91 4.59 -17.34
CA ILE A 65 -9.24 4.01 -16.18
C ILE A 65 -8.64 5.16 -15.38
N SER A 66 -9.35 5.58 -14.35
CA SER A 66 -8.90 6.60 -13.40
C SER A 66 -8.97 6.02 -12.00
N TYR A 67 -7.85 6.05 -11.30
CA TYR A 67 -7.81 5.76 -9.87
C TYR A 67 -7.92 7.09 -9.14
N PRO A 68 -8.98 7.30 -8.34
CA PRO A 68 -9.12 8.53 -7.58
C PRO A 68 -7.97 8.60 -6.57
N THR A 69 -7.22 9.69 -6.57
CA THR A 69 -6.18 10.02 -5.59
C THR A 69 -6.51 11.31 -4.83
N ASP A 70 -7.71 11.87 -5.07
CA ASP A 70 -8.24 13.10 -4.51
C ASP A 70 -8.88 12.94 -3.12
N TYR A 71 -8.59 11.82 -2.46
CA TYR A 71 -8.98 11.56 -1.07
C TYR A 71 -7.80 11.76 -0.13
N THR A 72 -8.10 11.81 1.17
CA THR A 72 -7.12 12.06 2.22
C THR A 72 -6.88 10.83 3.08
N CYS A 73 -5.70 10.75 3.70
CA CYS A 73 -5.38 9.75 4.71
C CYS A 73 -4.78 10.42 5.95
N LEU A 74 -4.73 9.68 7.07
CA LEU A 74 -4.14 10.14 8.32
C LEU A 74 -2.72 9.60 8.46
N VAL A 75 -1.74 10.51 8.58
CA VAL A 75 -0.33 10.17 8.80
C VAL A 75 0.15 10.70 10.15
N LEU A 76 1.15 10.03 10.73
CA LEU A 76 1.92 10.54 11.86
C LEU A 76 3.20 11.19 11.31
N ARG A 77 3.36 12.49 11.56
CA ARG A 77 4.57 13.26 11.22
C ARG A 77 4.87 14.22 12.37
N GLU A 78 6.15 14.36 12.72
CA GLU A 78 6.61 15.18 13.87
C GLU A 78 5.90 14.88 15.21
N GLY A 79 5.42 13.63 15.39
CA GLY A 79 4.69 13.18 16.58
C GLY A 79 3.21 13.61 16.61
N GLU A 80 2.71 14.24 15.55
CA GLU A 80 1.33 14.68 15.43
C GLU A 80 0.61 14.00 14.26
N LYS A 81 -0.72 13.88 14.37
CA LYS A 81 -1.55 13.30 13.31
C LYS A 81 -1.94 14.38 12.30
N HIS A 82 -1.63 14.15 11.04
CA HIS A 82 -1.94 15.06 9.94
C HIS A 82 -2.85 14.37 8.92
N THR A 83 -3.88 15.06 8.48
CA THR A 83 -4.67 14.66 7.32
C THR A 83 -4.02 15.24 6.07
N ILE A 84 -3.55 14.39 5.17
CA ILE A 84 -2.86 14.78 3.92
C ILE A 84 -3.58 14.19 2.71
N LEU A 85 -3.34 14.72 1.51
CA LEU A 85 -3.79 14.06 0.29
C LEU A 85 -3.02 12.75 0.13
N VAL A 86 -3.70 11.69 -0.34
CA VAL A 86 -3.05 10.40 -0.59
C VAL A 86 -1.92 10.52 -1.60
N GLU A 87 -2.03 11.45 -2.55
CA GLU A 87 -0.99 11.75 -3.53
C GLU A 87 0.32 12.26 -2.90
N GLU A 88 0.26 12.87 -1.70
CA GLU A 88 1.41 13.43 -0.94
C GLU A 88 2.05 12.40 0.02
N LEU A 89 1.54 11.17 0.03
CA LEU A 89 2.06 10.09 0.85
C LEU A 89 3.40 9.60 0.29
N VAL A 90 4.38 9.38 1.16
CA VAL A 90 5.74 8.96 0.78
C VAL A 90 6.15 7.65 1.44
N LEU A 91 7.22 7.04 0.94
CA LEU A 91 7.79 5.83 1.53
C LEU A 91 8.22 6.08 3.00
N GLY A 92 7.86 5.14 3.86
CA GLY A 92 8.14 5.21 5.29
C GLY A 92 7.13 6.00 6.12
N ASP A 93 6.17 6.71 5.51
CA ASP A 93 5.11 7.36 6.28
C ASP A 93 4.39 6.33 7.16
N ILE A 94 4.09 6.74 8.39
CA ILE A 94 3.29 5.96 9.32
C ILE A 94 1.84 6.40 9.15
N VAL A 95 0.99 5.50 8.70
CA VAL A 95 -0.44 5.75 8.45
C VAL A 95 -1.30 5.13 9.53
N GLU A 96 -2.42 5.77 9.83
CA GLU A 96 -3.52 5.18 10.58
C GLU A 96 -4.75 5.02 9.69
N MET A 97 -5.43 3.88 9.83
CA MET A 97 -6.61 3.54 9.04
C MET A 97 -7.72 3.04 9.96
N ASN A 98 -8.95 3.47 9.67
CA ASN A 98 -10.18 3.10 10.38
C ASN A 98 -11.19 2.48 9.43
N GLU A 99 -12.24 1.87 9.98
CA GLU A 99 -13.41 1.41 9.22
C GLU A 99 -13.90 2.47 8.21
N GLY A 100 -14.04 2.04 6.96
CA GLY A 100 -14.46 2.89 5.83
C GLY A 100 -13.32 3.55 5.06
N ASP A 101 -12.10 3.57 5.60
CA ASP A 101 -10.95 4.13 4.89
C ASP A 101 -10.54 3.25 3.70
N VAL A 102 -10.09 3.89 2.64
CA VAL A 102 -9.38 3.21 1.54
C VAL A 102 -7.91 3.12 1.92
N VAL A 103 -7.34 1.92 1.86
CA VAL A 103 -5.92 1.68 2.10
C VAL A 103 -5.10 2.50 1.08
N PRO A 104 -4.32 3.50 1.53
CA PRO A 104 -3.82 4.57 0.66
C PRO A 104 -2.59 4.19 -0.17
N ALA A 105 -1.88 3.13 0.23
CA ALA A 105 -0.68 2.61 -0.40
C ALA A 105 -0.48 1.15 0.01
N ASP A 106 0.58 0.52 -0.45
CA ASP A 106 0.98 -0.79 0.07
C ASP A 106 1.67 -0.61 1.42
N ILE A 107 1.11 -1.27 2.44
CA ILE A 107 1.39 -1.00 3.86
C ILE A 107 1.79 -2.26 4.60
N ARG A 108 2.79 -2.10 5.45
CA ARG A 108 3.22 -3.07 6.46
C ARG A 108 2.55 -2.75 7.79
N ILE A 109 1.78 -3.70 8.33
CA ILE A 109 1.05 -3.51 9.58
C ILE A 109 2.01 -3.51 10.77
N ILE A 110 1.90 -2.50 11.64
CA ILE A 110 2.65 -2.34 12.89
C ILE A 110 1.76 -2.71 14.07
N GLU A 111 0.51 -2.23 14.05
CA GLU A 111 -0.48 -2.47 15.10
C GLU A 111 -1.86 -2.60 14.47
N ALA A 112 -2.72 -3.43 15.05
CA ALA A 112 -4.09 -3.64 14.57
C ALA A 112 -5.02 -4.08 15.70
N GLU A 113 -6.26 -3.59 15.67
CA GLU A 113 -7.33 -4.01 16.57
C GLU A 113 -8.59 -4.30 15.76
N ASN A 114 -9.01 -5.58 15.73
CA ASN A 114 -10.12 -6.09 14.91
C ASN A 114 -10.06 -5.67 13.43
N PHE A 115 -8.86 -5.45 12.90
CA PHE A 115 -8.68 -4.86 11.58
C PHE A 115 -8.93 -5.89 10.48
N MET A 116 -9.92 -5.60 9.64
CA MET A 116 -10.26 -6.39 8.47
C MET A 116 -10.32 -5.51 7.24
N VAL A 117 -9.77 -6.00 6.14
CA VAL A 117 -9.84 -5.33 4.83
C VAL A 117 -10.58 -6.21 3.85
N ASN A 118 -11.29 -5.61 2.91
CA ASN A 118 -11.77 -6.36 1.75
C ASN A 118 -10.55 -6.90 0.97
N VAL A 119 -10.73 -8.04 0.31
CA VAL A 119 -9.66 -8.53 -0.56
C VAL A 119 -9.73 -7.75 -1.86
N CYS A 120 -8.56 -7.39 -2.37
CA CYS A 120 -8.43 -6.68 -3.64
C CYS A 120 -9.26 -7.35 -4.73
N GLU A 121 -9.97 -6.56 -5.55
CA GLU A 121 -10.86 -7.04 -6.62
C GLU A 121 -10.17 -8.06 -7.54
N PHE A 122 -8.85 -7.97 -7.68
CA PHE A 122 -8.05 -8.87 -8.52
C PHE A 122 -7.98 -10.31 -8.00
N THR A 123 -8.16 -10.55 -6.71
CA THR A 123 -8.09 -11.90 -6.11
C THR A 123 -9.35 -12.74 -6.32
N MET A 124 -10.46 -12.11 -6.73
CA MET A 124 -11.78 -12.74 -6.87
C MET A 124 -12.35 -13.37 -5.59
N GLU A 125 -11.80 -13.03 -4.42
CA GLU A 125 -12.32 -13.44 -3.11
C GLU A 125 -13.24 -12.32 -2.55
N ILE A 126 -14.39 -12.72 -1.99
CA ILE A 126 -15.42 -11.77 -1.51
C ILE A 126 -15.44 -11.62 0.01
N GLU A 127 -14.72 -12.48 0.75
CA GLU A 127 -14.72 -12.49 2.21
C GLU A 127 -13.60 -11.57 2.75
N PRO A 128 -13.90 -10.63 3.66
CA PRO A 128 -12.89 -9.79 4.30
C PRO A 128 -11.79 -10.63 4.96
N LYS A 129 -10.55 -10.12 4.90
CA LYS A 129 -9.39 -10.76 5.53
C LYS A 129 -8.96 -9.98 6.76
N VAL A 130 -8.76 -10.72 7.85
CA VAL A 130 -8.11 -10.21 9.06
C VAL A 130 -6.68 -9.82 8.72
N LYS A 131 -6.21 -8.73 9.32
CA LYS A 131 -4.81 -8.33 9.27
C LYS A 131 -4.27 -8.15 10.67
N SER A 132 -2.98 -8.40 10.81
CA SER A 132 -2.28 -8.37 12.10
C SER A 132 -0.80 -8.01 11.85
N PRO A 133 -0.04 -7.61 12.87
CA PRO A 133 1.40 -7.33 12.68
C PRO A 133 2.24 -8.58 12.34
N ASN A 134 1.68 -9.78 12.46
CA ASN A 134 2.43 -11.04 12.38
C ASN A 134 2.55 -11.58 10.96
N CYS A 135 3.71 -12.14 10.64
CA CYS A 135 3.89 -12.88 9.37
C CYS A 135 3.21 -14.23 9.49
N THR A 136 2.17 -14.45 8.69
CA THR A 136 1.35 -15.67 8.76
C THR A 136 1.48 -16.56 7.54
N SER A 137 2.08 -16.06 6.45
CA SER A 137 2.32 -16.82 5.24
C SER A 137 3.65 -16.44 4.60
N GLU A 138 4.28 -17.40 3.92
CA GLU A 138 5.41 -17.12 3.01
C GLU A 138 4.93 -16.38 1.75
N ASN A 139 3.65 -16.50 1.40
CA ASN A 139 3.05 -15.74 0.33
C ASN A 139 2.67 -14.32 0.83
N PRO A 140 3.32 -13.25 0.33
CA PRO A 140 3.07 -11.87 0.79
C PRO A 140 1.61 -11.45 0.64
N ILE A 141 0.91 -11.93 -0.40
CA ILE A 141 -0.50 -11.58 -0.66
C ILE A 141 -1.43 -12.18 0.40
N GLU A 142 -1.08 -13.36 0.92
CA GLU A 142 -1.87 -14.06 1.94
C GLU A 142 -1.46 -13.68 3.36
N SER A 143 -0.27 -13.11 3.54
CA SER A 143 0.20 -12.72 4.87
C SER A 143 -0.68 -11.62 5.48
N GLU A 144 -0.99 -11.77 6.75
CA GLU A 144 -1.88 -10.86 7.48
C GLU A 144 -1.24 -9.49 7.73
N ASN A 145 0.08 -9.40 7.66
CA ASN A 145 0.84 -8.21 7.99
C ASN A 145 1.16 -7.28 6.83
N LEU A 146 0.51 -7.50 5.68
CA LEU A 146 0.50 -6.57 4.56
C LEU A 146 -0.92 -6.15 4.21
N CYS A 147 -1.10 -4.88 3.90
CA CYS A 147 -2.29 -4.31 3.26
C CYS A 147 -1.90 -3.70 1.92
N PHE A 148 -2.84 -3.72 0.98
CA PHE A 148 -2.57 -3.33 -0.41
C PHE A 148 -3.44 -2.16 -0.83
N MET A 149 -2.87 -1.25 -1.62
CA MET A 149 -3.55 -0.08 -2.13
C MET A 149 -4.89 -0.44 -2.79
N SER A 150 -5.90 0.42 -2.65
CA SER A 150 -7.26 0.28 -3.20
C SER A 150 -8.14 -0.79 -2.53
N THR A 151 -7.64 -1.48 -1.50
CA THR A 151 -8.52 -2.21 -0.58
C THR A 151 -9.21 -1.22 0.37
N VAL A 152 -10.32 -1.63 0.97
CA VAL A 152 -11.15 -0.85 1.88
C VAL A 152 -11.15 -1.54 3.25
N VAL A 153 -10.96 -0.76 4.30
CA VAL A 153 -11.09 -1.23 5.68
C VAL A 153 -12.56 -1.48 5.97
N VAL A 154 -12.87 -2.74 6.28
CA VAL A 154 -14.23 -3.20 6.56
C VAL A 154 -14.57 -3.06 8.05
N GLU A 155 -13.58 -3.22 8.92
CA GLU A 155 -13.76 -3.14 10.37
C GLU A 155 -12.43 -2.83 11.05
N GLY A 156 -12.49 -2.19 12.22
CA GLY A 156 -11.37 -2.04 13.13
C GLY A 156 -10.46 -0.85 12.83
N TRP A 157 -9.27 -0.88 13.43
CA TRP A 157 -8.25 0.15 13.31
C TRP A 157 -6.86 -0.46 13.14
N SER A 158 -5.98 0.20 12.39
CA SER A 158 -4.59 -0.20 12.25
C SER A 158 -3.65 0.98 12.08
N LYS A 159 -2.41 0.80 12.57
CA LYS A 159 -1.23 1.60 12.28
C LYS A 159 -0.27 0.79 11.42
N GLY A 160 0.29 1.41 10.38
CA GLY A 160 1.22 0.74 9.48
C GLY A 160 2.22 1.68 8.82
N ILE A 161 3.30 1.11 8.28
CA ILE A 161 4.33 1.83 7.52
C ILE A 161 4.16 1.61 6.02
N VAL A 162 4.23 2.69 5.24
CA VAL A 162 4.16 2.64 3.79
C VAL A 162 5.45 2.05 3.22
N TYR A 163 5.35 0.98 2.43
CA TYR A 163 6.53 0.35 1.81
C TYR A 163 6.56 0.41 0.29
N ALA A 164 5.42 0.68 -0.36
CA ALA A 164 5.36 0.96 -1.79
C ALA A 164 4.23 1.94 -2.11
N ILE A 165 4.49 2.84 -3.06
CA ILE A 165 3.56 3.89 -3.52
C ILE A 165 3.45 3.88 -5.06
N GLY A 166 2.35 4.42 -5.58
CA GLY A 166 2.12 4.58 -7.02
C GLY A 166 2.31 3.28 -7.80
N ASP A 167 3.05 3.34 -8.90
CA ASP A 167 3.31 2.19 -9.79
C ASP A 167 4.08 1.05 -9.11
N ASN A 168 4.76 1.32 -7.99
CA ASN A 168 5.49 0.29 -7.25
C ASN A 168 4.59 -0.57 -6.35
N THR A 169 3.34 -0.16 -6.12
CA THR A 169 2.35 -0.96 -5.39
C THR A 169 1.97 -2.22 -6.14
N LEU A 170 1.40 -3.21 -5.47
CA LEU A 170 0.83 -4.41 -6.09
C LEU A 170 -0.22 -4.03 -7.14
N ALA A 171 -1.07 -3.04 -6.84
CA ALA A 171 -2.04 -2.53 -7.81
C ALA A 171 -1.35 -1.90 -9.02
N GLY A 172 -0.30 -1.10 -8.82
CA GLY A 172 0.49 -0.51 -9.91
C GLY A 172 1.14 -1.54 -10.82
N GLN A 173 1.72 -2.59 -10.23
CA GLN A 173 2.35 -3.69 -10.96
C GLN A 173 1.35 -4.60 -11.67
N LEU A 174 0.14 -4.74 -11.13
CA LEU A 174 -0.95 -5.53 -11.74
C LEU A 174 -1.62 -4.80 -12.89
N LEU A 175 -1.53 -3.47 -12.92
CA LEU A 175 -2.05 -2.72 -14.05
C LEU A 175 -1.20 -3.01 -15.28
N PRO A 176 -1.81 -3.29 -16.43
CA PRO A 176 -1.07 -3.65 -17.62
C PRO A 176 -0.12 -2.51 -18.01
N HIS A 177 1.18 -2.72 -17.79
CA HIS A 177 2.22 -1.93 -18.45
C HIS A 177 2.14 -2.22 -19.95
N ARG A 178 2.19 -1.14 -20.74
CA ARG A 178 2.19 -1.15 -22.20
C ARG A 178 3.21 -2.17 -22.73
N THR A 179 2.76 -3.14 -23.53
CA THR A 179 3.61 -3.57 -24.64
C THR A 179 3.46 -2.50 -25.72
N ILE A 180 4.49 -1.69 -25.94
CA ILE A 180 4.69 -1.14 -27.28
C ILE A 180 5.14 -2.34 -28.10
N GLU A 181 4.21 -3.11 -28.68
CA GLU A 181 4.56 -3.90 -29.86
C GLU A 181 4.73 -2.91 -31.00
N GLY A 182 5.94 -2.41 -31.12
CA GLY A 182 6.45 -1.74 -32.31
C GLY A 182 7.65 -2.52 -32.80
N GLU A 183 7.40 -3.63 -33.51
CA GLU A 183 8.02 -4.01 -34.79
C GLU A 183 7.01 -4.83 -35.62
#